data_AF-A0A3T1DAM9-F1
#
_entry.id   AF-A0A3T1DAM9-F1
#
_cell.length_a   1.000
_cell.length_b   1.000
_cell.length_c   1.000
_cell.angle_alpha   90.00
_cell.angle_beta   90.00
_cell.angle_gamma   90.00
#
_symmetry.space_group_name_H-M   'P 1'
#
loop_
_entity.id
_entity.type
_entity.pdbx_description
1 polymer ?
#
loop_
_entity_poly.entity_id
_entity_poly.type
_entity_poly.pdbx_seq_one_letter_code
_entity_poly.pdbx_strand_id
1 'polypeptide(L)'
;MSENEFYSYTRESLLELTNGKPIIHGHTPLEIIYFDGVRLNCDLGSNTYSVIEERALALVNLSLMEYFKYKPSTKRIETHKVIRI
;
A
#
# COMPACT_ATOMS: atom_id res chain seq x y z
N MET A 1 13.74 1.55 -9.68
CA MET A 1 14.06 0.83 -8.43
C MET A 1 13.15 -0.38 -8.36
N SER A 2 13.69 -1.56 -8.09
CA SER A 2 12.85 -2.74 -7.86
C SER A 2 12.27 -2.72 -6.46
N GLU A 3 11.16 -3.44 -6.22
CA GLU A 3 10.61 -3.54 -4.85
C GLU A 3 11.64 -4.18 -3.90
N ASN A 4 12.34 -5.23 -4.34
CA ASN A 4 13.40 -5.87 -3.54
C ASN A 4 14.51 -4.90 -3.13
N GLU A 5 14.92 -4.01 -4.04
CA GLU A 5 15.91 -2.98 -3.75
C GLU A 5 15.36 -1.99 -2.70
N PHE A 6 14.12 -1.52 -2.85
CA PHE A 6 13.50 -0.61 -1.89
C PHE A 6 13.33 -1.22 -0.49
N TYR A 7 12.94 -2.49 -0.44
CA TYR A 7 12.76 -3.22 0.82
C TYR A 7 14.09 -3.66 1.45
N SER A 8 15.21 -3.61 0.71
CA SER A 8 16.55 -3.87 1.25
C SER A 8 17.08 -2.75 2.16
N TYR A 9 16.56 -1.52 2.02
CA TYR A 9 16.92 -0.42 2.92
C TYR A 9 16.37 -0.69 4.33
N THR A 10 17.19 -0.40 5.34
CA THR A 10 16.79 -0.55 6.75
C THR A 10 15.77 0.51 7.14
N ARG A 11 14.92 0.17 8.11
CA ARG A 11 13.90 1.09 8.64
C ARG A 11 14.52 2.36 9.18
N GLU A 12 15.66 2.23 9.85
CA GLU A 12 16.40 3.32 10.49
C GLU A 12 16.94 4.29 9.44
N SER A 13 17.56 3.79 8.37
CA SER A 13 18.10 4.64 7.30
C SER A 13 17.01 5.45 6.60
N LEU A 14 15.86 4.83 6.37
CA LEU A 14 14.71 5.49 5.75
C LEU A 14 14.11 6.56 6.66
N LEU A 15 13.92 6.26 7.95
CA LEU A 15 13.42 7.24 8.92
C LEU A 15 14.37 8.41 9.13
N GLU A 16 15.68 8.16 9.13
CA GLU A 16 16.68 9.24 9.18
C GLU A 16 16.55 10.15 7.98
N LEU A 17 16.47 9.57 6.77
CA LEU A 17 16.33 10.32 5.52
C LEU A 17 15.03 11.14 5.46
N THR A 18 13.94 10.61 6.00
CA THR A 18 12.62 11.26 5.94
C THR A 18 12.31 12.12 7.16
N ASN A 19 13.26 12.30 8.08
CA ASN A 19 13.08 12.98 9.36
C ASN A 19 11.89 12.42 10.16
N GLY A 20 11.87 11.08 10.30
CA GLY A 20 10.87 10.33 11.06
C GLY A 20 9.53 10.12 10.35
N LYS A 21 9.40 10.52 9.08
CA LYS A 21 8.13 10.38 8.34
C LYS A 21 8.03 9.04 7.60
N PRO A 22 6.87 8.37 7.63
CA PRO A 22 6.69 7.17 6.83
C PRO A 22 6.66 7.51 5.33
N ILE A 23 7.07 6.54 4.52
CA ILE A 23 7.06 6.58 3.06
C ILE A 23 5.78 5.91 2.57
N ILE A 24 4.95 6.69 1.88
CA ILE A 24 3.77 6.18 1.18
C ILE A 24 4.16 5.93 -0.27
N HIS A 25 4.00 4.71 -0.75
CA HIS A 25 4.46 4.33 -2.09
C HIS A 25 3.48 3.39 -2.81
N GLY A 26 3.86 2.99 -4.01
CA GLY A 26 3.09 2.17 -4.93
C GLY A 26 3.99 1.57 -5.99
N HIS A 27 3.54 1.54 -7.25
CA HIS A 27 4.25 1.02 -8.43
C HIS A 27 4.20 -0.50 -8.58
N THR A 28 4.48 -1.24 -7.51
CA THR A 28 4.24 -2.69 -7.48
C THR A 28 2.92 -2.96 -6.76
N PRO A 29 1.88 -3.43 -7.48
CA PRO A 29 0.59 -3.71 -6.88
C PRO A 29 0.64 -4.83 -5.84
N LEU A 30 -0.23 -4.72 -4.85
CA LEU A 30 -0.44 -5.72 -3.80
C LEU A 30 -1.92 -6.10 -3.73
N GLU A 31 -2.20 -7.24 -3.11
CA GLU A 31 -3.59 -7.65 -2.83
C GLU A 31 -4.13 -7.02 -1.53
N ILE A 32 -3.23 -6.76 -0.58
CA ILE A 32 -3.50 -6.26 0.77
C ILE A 32 -2.47 -5.19 1.13
N ILE A 33 -2.93 -4.10 1.75
CA ILE A 33 -2.08 -2.99 2.22
C ILE A 33 -1.47 -3.36 3.59
N TYR A 34 -0.14 -3.27 3.67
CA TYR A 34 0.63 -3.48 4.89
C TYR A 34 1.49 -2.25 5.24
N PHE A 35 1.72 -2.05 6.53
CA PHE A 35 2.55 -1.01 7.11
C PHE A 35 3.59 -1.63 8.04
N ASP A 36 4.87 -1.48 7.72
CA ASP A 36 5.96 -1.97 8.56
C ASP A 36 6.47 -0.92 9.56
N GLY A 37 5.71 0.15 9.80
CA GLY A 37 6.14 1.27 10.65
C GLY A 37 6.95 2.34 9.91
N VAL A 38 7.43 2.09 8.69
CA VAL A 38 8.18 3.06 7.88
C VAL A 38 7.63 3.16 6.46
N ARG A 39 7.16 2.05 5.88
CA ARG A 39 6.72 1.92 4.49
C ARG A 39 5.28 1.47 4.46
N LEU A 40 4.45 2.18 3.70
CA LEU A 40 3.06 1.84 3.40
C LEU A 40 2.88 1.80 1.88
N ASN A 41 2.68 0.61 1.32
CA ASN A 41 2.34 0.47 -0.09
C ASN A 41 0.81 0.49 -0.25
N CYS A 42 0.29 1.50 -0.96
CA CYS A 42 -1.15 1.71 -1.18
C CYS A 42 -1.61 1.34 -2.59
N ASP A 43 -0.76 0.71 -3.41
CA ASP A 43 -1.08 0.36 -4.78
C ASP A 43 -1.79 -1.01 -4.85
N LEU A 44 -3.07 -0.99 -5.23
CA LEU A 44 -3.87 -2.19 -5.50
C LEU A 44 -4.04 -2.44 -7.01
N GLY A 45 -3.22 -1.80 -7.85
CA GLY A 45 -3.17 -2.03 -9.28
C GLY A 45 -4.43 -1.63 -10.03
N SER A 46 -5.03 -0.48 -9.68
CA SER A 46 -6.35 0.00 -10.18
C SER A 46 -6.61 -0.18 -11.68
N ASN A 47 -5.58 -0.04 -12.52
CA ASN A 47 -5.67 -0.23 -13.97
C ASN A 47 -4.61 -1.20 -14.52
N THR A 48 -3.70 -1.66 -13.68
CA THR A 48 -2.46 -2.35 -14.10
C THR A 48 -2.34 -3.75 -13.53
N TYR A 49 -3.16 -4.14 -12.54
CA TYR A 49 -3.12 -5.51 -12.04
C TYR A 49 -3.44 -6.50 -13.16
N SER A 50 -2.73 -7.62 -13.17
CA SER A 50 -2.82 -8.64 -14.21
C SER A 50 -4.18 -9.35 -14.19
N VAL A 51 -4.73 -9.56 -13.00
CA VAL A 51 -6.08 -10.12 -12.80
C VAL A 51 -7.08 -8.96 -12.77
N ILE A 52 -7.82 -8.79 -13.85
CA ILE A 52 -8.75 -7.65 -14.06
C ILE A 52 -9.80 -7.58 -12.95
N GLU A 53 -10.29 -8.73 -12.51
CA GLU A 53 -11.32 -8.87 -11.49
C GLU A 53 -10.86 -8.42 -10.10
N GLU A 54 -9.55 -8.50 -9.84
CA GLU A 54 -8.92 -8.13 -8.56
C GLU A 54 -8.32 -6.72 -8.55
N ARG A 55 -8.33 -6.01 -9.69
CA ARG A 55 -7.98 -4.60 -9.74
C ARG A 55 -8.78 -3.83 -8.71
N ALA A 56 -8.10 -2.97 -7.95
CA ALA A 56 -8.79 -2.13 -7.00
C ALA A 56 -8.13 -0.77 -6.85
N LEU A 57 -8.92 0.17 -6.33
CA LEU A 57 -8.45 1.47 -5.87
C LEU A 57 -8.58 1.52 -4.34
N ALA A 58 -7.52 1.93 -3.67
CA ALA A 58 -7.54 2.15 -2.23
C ALA A 58 -7.77 3.63 -1.90
N LEU A 59 -8.69 3.89 -0.97
CA LEU A 59 -8.73 5.13 -0.20
C LEU A 59 -8.30 4.81 1.24
N VAL A 60 -7.16 5.33 1.67
CA VAL A 60 -6.55 4.97 2.95
C VAL A 60 -6.81 6.06 4.00
N ASN A 61 -7.35 5.66 5.15
CA ASN A 61 -7.49 6.49 6.34
C ASN A 61 -6.31 6.23 7.28
N LEU A 62 -5.34 7.15 7.31
CA LEU A 62 -4.12 7.02 8.12
C LEU A 62 -4.38 7.17 9.63
N SER A 63 -5.46 7.85 10.04
CA SER A 63 -5.79 8.01 11.46
C SER A 63 -6.32 6.72 12.07
N LEU A 64 -7.13 5.98 11.31
CA LEU A 64 -7.73 4.71 11.75
C LEU A 64 -6.93 3.48 11.30
N MET A 65 -5.96 3.68 10.40
CA MET A 65 -5.22 2.62 9.72
C MET A 65 -6.14 1.58 9.10
N GLU A 66 -7.08 2.10 8.31
CA GLU A 66 -8.06 1.36 7.52
C GLU A 66 -7.98 1.82 6.07
N TYR A 67 -8.44 0.99 5.15
CA TYR A 67 -8.61 1.38 3.77
C TYR A 67 -9.92 0.87 3.19
N PHE A 68 -10.48 1.68 2.32
CA PHE A 68 -11.64 1.34 1.51
C PHE A 68 -11.12 0.83 0.16
N LYS A 69 -11.39 -0.43 -0.15
CA LYS A 69 -11.04 -1.10 -1.41
C LYS A 69 -12.23 -1.02 -2.36
N TYR A 70 -12.15 -0.14 -3.36
CA TYR A 70 -13.11 -0.10 -4.45
C TYR A 70 -12.72 -1.11 -5.53
N LYS A 71 -13.61 -2.06 -5.84
CA LYS A 71 -13.44 -3.02 -6.93
C LYS A 71 -14.26 -2.59 -8.16
N PRO A 72 -13.64 -2.12 -9.27
CA PRO A 72 -14.37 -1.69 -10.46
C PRO A 72 -15.21 -2.79 -11.11
N SER A 73 -14.72 -4.04 -11.04
CA SER A 73 -15.39 -5.23 -11.60
C SER A 73 -16.79 -5.47 -10.99
N THR A 74 -16.95 -5.21 -9.70
CA THR A 74 -18.21 -5.43 -8.95
C THR A 74 -18.91 -4.14 -8.55
N LYS A 75 -18.24 -3.00 -8.70
CA LYS A 75 -18.65 -1.67 -8.21
C LYS A 75 -18.92 -1.64 -6.69
N ARG A 76 -18.27 -2.51 -5.94
CA ARG A 76 -18.39 -2.58 -4.47
C ARG A 76 -17.22 -1.90 -3.79
N ILE A 77 -17.48 -1.40 -2.58
CA ILE A 77 -16.47 -0.91 -1.65
C ILE A 77 -16.42 -1.88 -0.47
N GLU A 78 -15.23 -2.35 -0.15
CA GLU A 78 -14.96 -3.18 1.01
C GLU A 78 -14.09 -2.39 2.00
N THR A 79 -14.37 -2.52 3.30
CA THR A 79 -13.55 -1.91 4.35
C THR A 79 -12.57 -2.94 4.89
N HIS A 80 -11.30 -2.58 4.94
CA HIS A 80 -10.22 -3.44 5.40
C HIS A 80 -9.32 -2.70 6.38
N LYS A 81 -8.67 -3.44 7.28
CA LYS A 81 -7.62 -2.92 8.15
C LYS A 81 -6.28 -2.94 7.41
N VAL A 82 -5.46 -1.91 7.61
CA VAL A 82 -4.04 -1.98 7.21
C VAL A 82 -3.33 -2.95 8.13
N ILE A 83 -2.67 -3.97 7.57
CA ILE A 83 -1.91 -4.94 8.36
C ILE A 83 -0.64 -4.28 8.86
N ARG A 84 -0.34 -4.43 10.15
CA ARG A 84 0.94 -3.96 10.73
C ARG A 84 1.87 -5.15 10.93
N ILE A 85 3.11 -5.02 10.47
CA ILE A 85 4.16 -6.06 10.54
C ILE A 85 5.44 -5.53 11.18
#